data_AF-A0A2D7Z6B5-F1
#
_entry.id   AF-A0A2D7Z6B5-F1
#
_cell.length_a   1.000
_cell.length_b   1.000
_cell.length_c   1.000
_cell.angle_alpha   90.00
_cell.angle_beta   90.00
_cell.angle_gamma   90.00
#
_symmetry.space_group_name_H-M   'P 1'
#
loop_
_entity.id
_entity.type
_entity.pdbx_description
1 polymer ?
#
loop_
_entity_poly.entity_id
_entity_poly.type
_entity_poly.pdbx_seq_one_letter_code
_entity_poly.pdbx_strand_id
1 'polypeptide(L)' 'LHDGRARTVLEAILWHGGEATAARTAVTALSAPDREHLLAFLTSL' A
#
# COMPACT_ATOMS: atom_id res chain seq x y z
N LEU A 1 -9.39 -3.75 -7.79
CA LEU A 1 -8.57 -3.73 -9.03
C LEU A 1 -7.55 -4.85 -8.89
N HIS A 2 -7.48 -5.79 -9.84
CA HIS A 2 -6.60 -6.97 -9.80
C HIS A 2 -5.99 -7.26 -11.20
N ASP A 3 -5.84 -6.24 -12.03
CA ASP A 3 -5.38 -6.37 -13.41
C ASP A 3 -3.85 -6.38 -13.55
N GLY A 4 -3.12 -6.51 -12.45
CA GLY A 4 -1.66 -6.71 -12.45
C GLY A 4 -0.82 -5.49 -12.86
N ARG A 5 -1.43 -4.31 -13.03
CA ARG A 5 -0.71 -3.12 -13.54
C ARG A 5 0.19 -2.42 -12.52
N ALA A 6 0.00 -2.68 -11.23
CA ALA A 6 0.85 -2.11 -10.19
C ALA A 6 2.25 -2.76 -10.26
N ARG A 7 3.29 -1.94 -10.35
CA ARG A 7 4.69 -2.38 -10.41
C ARG A 7 5.31 -2.51 -9.02
N THR A 8 4.65 -1.96 -8.01
CA THR A 8 5.09 -2.03 -6.61
C THR A 8 3.91 -2.32 -5.68
N VAL A 9 4.22 -2.85 -4.49
CA VAL A 9 3.23 -3.07 -3.43
C VAL A 9 2.57 -1.75 -3.00
N LEU A 10 3.34 -0.66 -2.96
CA LEU A 10 2.80 0.66 -2.66
C LEU A 10 1.81 1.14 -3.73
N GLU A 11 2.14 1.00 -5.02
CA GLU A 11 1.23 1.33 -6.12
C GLU A 11 -0.06 0.51 -6.02
N ALA A 12 0.04 -0.79 -5.72
CA ALA A 12 -1.13 -1.65 -5.52
C ALA A 12 -2.04 -1.11 -4.41
N ILE A 13 -1.48 -0.84 -3.22
CA ILE A 13 -2.21 -0.27 -2.08
C ILE A 13 -2.89 1.04 -2.45
N LEU A 14 -2.19 1.95 -3.15
CA LEU A 14 -2.71 3.26 -3.49
C LEU A 14 -3.83 3.23 -4.54
N TRP A 15 -3.91 2.18 -5.36
CA TRP A 15 -4.95 2.02 -6.38
C TRP A 15 -6.18 1.25 -5.87
N HIS A 16 -6.13 0.72 -4.65
CA HIS A 16 -7.28 0.03 -4.04
C HIS A 16 -8.31 1.01 -3.49
N GLY A 17 -9.59 0.75 -3.77
CA GLY A 17 -10.74 1.51 -3.27
C GLY A 17 -11.86 0.59 -2.78
N GLY A 18 -13.07 1.13 -2.59
CA GLY A 18 -14.19 0.38 -2.00
C GLY A 18 -13.87 0.03 -0.55
N GLU A 19 -13.97 -1.26 -0.21
CA GLU A 19 -13.71 -1.79 1.14
C GLU A 19 -12.28 -1.49 1.63
N ALA A 20 -11.30 -1.42 0.74
CA ALA A 20 -9.90 -1.15 1.08
C ALA A 20 -9.58 0.35 1.28
N THR A 21 -10.57 1.24 1.18
CA THR A 21 -10.36 2.70 1.27
C THR A 21 -9.75 3.11 2.62
N ALA A 22 -10.17 2.50 3.73
CA ALA A 22 -9.62 2.83 5.04
C ALA A 22 -8.12 2.48 5.14
N ALA A 23 -7.72 1.31 4.63
CA ALA A 23 -6.33 0.89 4.59
C ALA A 23 -5.48 1.79 3.69
N ARG A 24 -5.99 2.14 2.50
CA ARG A 24 -5.32 3.12 1.62
C ARG A 24 -5.08 4.44 2.35
N THR A 25 -6.11 4.99 2.99
CA THR A 25 -6.02 6.25 3.74
C THR A 25 -4.99 6.16 4.87
N ALA A 26 -4.99 5.06 5.62
CA ALA A 26 -4.01 4.85 6.68
C ALA A 26 -2.57 4.89 6.13
N VAL A 27 -2.30 4.21 5.02
CA VAL A 27 -0.97 4.21 4.37
C VAL A 27 -0.59 5.60 3.86
N THR A 28 -1.54 6.38 3.33
CA THR A 28 -1.26 7.75 2.90
C THR A 28 -0.92 8.70 4.06
N ALA A 29 -1.44 8.41 5.26
CA ALA A 29 -1.19 9.20 6.47
C ALA A 29 0.12 8.83 7.19
N LEU A 30 0.75 7.71 6.84
CA LEU A 30 2.04 7.31 7.40
C LEU A 30 3.13 8.31 7.02
N SER A 31 4.02 8.56 7.98
CA SER A 31 5.31 9.21 7.73
C SER A 31 6.13 8.39 6.72
N ALA A 32 7.13 9.02 6.10
CA ALA A 32 8.05 8.32 5.22
C ALA A 32 8.73 7.09 5.88
N PRO A 33 9.34 7.20 7.09
CA PRO A 33 9.98 6.05 7.71
C PRO A 33 8.99 4.94 8.10
N ASP A 34 7.79 5.27 8.56
CA ASP A 34 6.79 4.24 8.88
C ASP A 34 6.32 3.49 7.62
N ARG A 35 6.21 4.21 6.50
CA ARG A 35 5.88 3.62 5.21
C ARG A 35 6.99 2.69 4.73
N GLU A 36 8.25 3.06 4.92
CA GLU A 36 9.39 2.20 4.59
C GLU A 36 9.40 0.92 5.42
N HIS A 37 9.14 1.01 6.74
CA HIS A 37 9.00 -0.17 7.60
C HIS A 37 7.86 -1.09 7.16
N LEU A 38 6.70 -0.53 6.80
CA LEU A 38 5.58 -1.30 6.27
C LEU A 38 5.98 -2.03 4.98
N LEU A 39 6.65 -1.35 4.05
CA LEU A 39 7.08 -1.96 2.79
C LEU A 39 8.14 -3.04 3.02
N ALA A 40 9.07 -2.85 3.95
CA ALA A 40 10.04 -3.86 4.33
C ALA A 40 9.36 -5.11 4.91
N PHE A 41 8.38 -4.93 5.80
CA PHE A 41 7.59 -6.05 6.33
C PHE A 41 6.88 -6.82 5.21
N LEU A 42 6.15 -6.12 4.33
CA LEU A 42 5.38 -6.74 3.25
C LEU A 42 6.25 -7.46 2.21
N THR A 43 7.51 -7.07 2.05
CA THR A 43 8.46 -7.70 1.12
C THR A 43 9.25 -8.85 1.74
N SER A 44 9.07 -9.12 3.04
CA SER A 44 9.71 -10.23 3.76
C SER A 44 8.84 -11.50 3.90
N LEU A 45 7.62 -11.47 3.34
CA LEU A 45 6.64 -12.57 3.35
C LEU A 45 6.87 -13.52 2.17
#